data_AF-A0A946K0S3-F1
#
_entry.id   AF-A0A946K0S3-F1
#
_cell.length_a   1.000
_cell.length_b   1.000
_cell.length_c   1.000
_cell.angle_alpha   90.00
_cell.angle_beta   90.00
_cell.angle_gamma   90.00
#
_symmetry.space_group_name_H-M   'P 1'
#
loop_
_entity.id
_entity.type
_entity.pdbx_description
1 polymer ?
#
loop_
_entity_poly.entity_id
_entity_poly.type
_entity_poly.pdbx_seq_one_letter_code
_entity_poly.pdbx_strand_id
1 'polypeptide(L)'
;MIRISLILSSILCCLTLSANQDLPTFGDSTSGIISLEQERRLGQQFLRSIRAQAPTLDDPVLQDFLEHLIYRLASHSQLEDRRLDIVIIRNGSLNAFAAPGGIVGVHHGLFRYAQTEHEMSAILSHEL
;
A
#
# COMPACT_ATOMS: atom_id res chain seq x y z
N MET A 1 -48.44 41.65 19.67
CA MET A 1 -48.01 40.25 19.90
C MET A 1 -48.75 39.45 18.82
N ILE A 2 -48.18 38.91 17.75
CA ILE A 2 -46.87 38.34 17.40
C ILE A 2 -46.60 38.68 15.91
N ARG A 3 -45.33 38.96 15.58
CA ARG A 3 -44.82 39.24 14.22
C ARG A 3 -44.47 37.95 13.49
N ILE A 4 -44.21 38.09 12.18
CA ILE A 4 -43.37 37.28 11.26
C ILE A 4 -44.23 36.74 10.10
N SER A 5 -44.49 37.49 9.03
CA SER A 5 -43.58 37.87 7.92
C SER A 5 -43.08 36.63 7.14
N LEU A 6 -43.76 36.22 6.06
CA LEU A 6 -43.57 36.62 4.64
C LEU A 6 -42.50 35.77 3.92
N ILE A 7 -42.88 35.34 2.70
CA ILE A 7 -42.06 35.00 1.52
C ILE A 7 -42.03 33.52 1.11
N LEU A 8 -43.01 33.17 0.28
CA LEU A 8 -42.88 32.67 -1.10
C LEU A 8 -41.49 32.13 -1.50
N SER A 9 -41.36 30.81 -1.63
CA SER A 9 -40.31 30.19 -2.45
C SER A 9 -40.89 28.90 -3.04
N SER A 10 -41.51 29.02 -4.21
CA SER A 10 -40.93 28.60 -5.48
C SER A 10 -40.70 27.09 -5.54
N ILE A 11 -41.61 26.46 -6.29
CA ILE A 11 -41.62 25.07 -6.73
C ILE A 11 -40.26 24.78 -7.37
N LEU A 12 -39.37 24.11 -6.63
CA LEU A 12 -38.18 23.51 -7.21
C LEU A 12 -38.51 22.05 -7.50
N CYS A 13 -38.91 21.84 -8.75
CA CYS A 13 -38.91 20.55 -9.42
C CYS A 13 -37.51 19.93 -9.25
N CYS A 14 -37.38 18.98 -8.33
CA CYS A 14 -36.19 18.15 -8.24
C CYS A 14 -36.40 16.98 -9.19
N LEU A 15 -35.97 17.14 -10.45
CA LEU A 15 -35.76 16.01 -11.35
C LEU A 15 -34.78 15.06 -10.67
N THR A 16 -35.23 13.86 -10.33
CA THR A 16 -34.36 12.75 -9.98
C THR A 16 -33.66 12.26 -11.24
N LEU A 17 -32.58 12.97 -11.61
CA LEU A 17 -31.64 12.45 -12.60
C LEU A 17 -30.82 11.36 -11.90
N SER A 18 -31.24 10.11 -12.05
CA SER A 18 -30.38 8.95 -11.77
C SER A 18 -29.17 9.05 -12.69
N ALA A 19 -28.10 9.67 -12.20
CA ALA A 19 -26.80 9.53 -12.80
C ALA A 19 -26.35 8.09 -12.54
N ASN A 20 -26.51 7.22 -13.54
CA ASN A 20 -25.60 6.09 -13.69
C ASN A 20 -24.22 6.70 -13.81
N GLN A 21 -23.53 6.84 -12.67
CA GLN A 21 -22.11 7.07 -12.65
C GLN A 21 -21.48 5.75 -13.08
N ASP A 22 -21.41 5.54 -14.39
CA ASP A 22 -20.29 4.80 -14.95
C ASP A 22 -19.06 5.64 -14.65
N LEU A 23 -18.54 5.51 -13.43
CA LEU A 23 -17.27 6.12 -13.08
C LEU A 23 -16.24 5.54 -14.05
N PRO A 24 -15.51 6.40 -14.78
CA PRO A 24 -14.34 5.93 -15.51
C PRO A 24 -13.43 5.25 -14.47
N THR A 25 -13.07 4.00 -14.70
CA THR A 25 -12.08 3.32 -13.89
C THR A 25 -10.75 4.04 -14.09
N PHE A 26 -10.39 4.94 -13.17
CA PHE A 26 -9.08 5.58 -13.12
C PHE A 26 -8.03 4.59 -12.57
N GLY A 27 -7.96 3.42 -13.17
CA GLY A 27 -7.16 2.32 -12.66
C GLY A 27 -7.18 1.15 -13.61
N ASP A 28 -6.78 1.35 -14.87
CA ASP A 28 -6.19 0.24 -15.65
C ASP A 28 -5.46 0.63 -16.95
N SER A 29 -5.20 1.90 -17.24
CA SER A 29 -4.58 2.26 -18.54
C SER A 29 -3.07 2.01 -18.59
N THR A 30 -2.43 1.64 -17.47
CA THR A 30 -0.99 1.38 -17.37
C THR A 30 -0.63 -0.06 -17.02
N SER A 31 -1.54 -0.85 -16.45
CA SER A 31 -1.25 -2.24 -16.04
C SER A 31 -0.97 -3.15 -17.25
N GLY A 32 -1.40 -2.76 -18.45
CA GLY A 32 -1.16 -3.52 -19.68
C GLY A 32 0.15 -3.22 -20.42
N ILE A 33 1.00 -2.30 -19.96
CA ILE A 33 2.18 -1.85 -20.74
C ILE A 33 3.48 -2.60 -20.36
N ILE A 34 3.56 -3.19 -19.16
CA ILE A 34 4.80 -3.79 -18.64
C ILE A 34 4.53 -5.24 -18.24
N SER A 35 5.30 -6.19 -18.76
CA SER A 35 5.23 -7.61 -18.35
C SER A 35 5.74 -7.81 -16.92
N LEU A 36 5.23 -8.82 -16.21
CA LEU A 36 5.71 -9.20 -14.85
C LEU A 36 7.24 -9.34 -14.77
N GLU A 37 7.87 -9.92 -15.79
CA GLU A 37 9.33 -10.07 -15.81
C GLU A 37 10.06 -8.74 -15.98
N GLN A 38 9.49 -7.79 -16.72
CA GLN A 38 10.05 -6.44 -16.85
C GLN A 38 9.86 -5.65 -15.55
N GLU A 39 8.72 -5.79 -14.89
CA GLU A 39 8.48 -5.22 -13.57
C GLU A 39 9.49 -5.76 -12.54
N ARG A 40 9.72 -7.08 -12.51
CA ARG A 40 10.74 -7.70 -11.66
C ARG A 40 12.14 -7.16 -11.93
N ARG A 41 12.51 -6.94 -13.19
CA ARG A 41 13.80 -6.33 -13.55
C ARG A 41 13.94 -4.90 -13.02
N LEU A 42 12.87 -4.11 -13.09
CA LEU A 42 12.82 -2.75 -12.51
C LEU A 42 12.90 -2.81 -10.99
N GLY A 43 12.16 -3.71 -10.34
CA GLY A 43 12.23 -3.94 -8.90
C GLY A 43 13.64 -4.29 -8.42
N GLN A 44 14.33 -5.17 -9.14
CA GLN A 44 15.72 -5.52 -8.84
C GLN A 44 16.69 -4.34 -9.01
N GLN A 45 16.47 -3.46 -9.98
CA GLN A 45 17.24 -2.21 -10.11
C GLN A 45 16.97 -1.27 -8.94
N PHE A 46 15.70 -1.13 -8.56
CA PHE A 46 15.28 -0.35 -7.40
C PHE A 46 15.91 -0.88 -6.10
N LEU A 47 15.88 -2.19 -5.86
CA LEU A 47 16.49 -2.83 -4.70
C LEU A 47 18.01 -2.58 -4.62
N ARG A 48 18.72 -2.69 -5.75
CA ARG A 48 20.16 -2.33 -5.82
C ARG A 48 20.38 -0.86 -5.47
N SER A 49 19.52 0.02 -5.95
CA SER A 49 19.57 1.45 -5.65
C SER A 49 19.35 1.74 -4.17
N ILE A 50 18.40 1.07 -3.52
CA ILE A 50 18.17 1.16 -2.07
C ILE A 50 19.40 0.71 -1.29
N ARG A 51 19.95 -0.47 -1.61
CA ARG A 51 21.16 -1.00 -0.96
C ARG A 51 22.39 -0.09 -1.12
N ALA A 52 22.45 0.70 -2.19
CA ALA A 52 23.54 1.65 -2.43
C ALA A 52 23.35 2.97 -1.67
N GLN A 53 22.11 3.41 -1.45
CA GLN A 53 21.80 4.74 -0.91
C GLN A 53 21.45 4.74 0.58
N ALA A 54 20.87 3.66 1.08
CA ALA A 54 20.37 3.55 2.43
C ALA A 54 21.11 2.44 3.20
N PRO A 55 21.46 2.67 4.48
CA PRO A 55 22.04 1.61 5.30
C PRO A 55 20.99 0.51 5.51
N THR A 56 21.34 -0.72 5.15
CA THR A 56 20.53 -1.91 5.43
C THR A 56 20.94 -2.56 6.74
N LEU A 57 20.12 -3.49 7.20
CA LEU A 57 20.38 -4.30 8.38
C LEU A 57 20.43 -5.76 7.96
N ASP A 58 21.62 -6.36 8.04
CA ASP A 58 21.87 -7.76 7.68
C ASP A 58 21.83 -8.62 8.96
N ASP A 59 20.62 -8.89 9.47
CA ASP A 59 20.38 -9.77 10.61
C ASP A 59 19.56 -10.99 10.14
N PRO A 60 20.17 -12.19 10.08
CA PRO A 60 19.48 -13.39 9.60
C PRO A 60 18.23 -13.75 10.40
N VAL A 61 18.17 -13.45 11.70
CA VAL A 61 17.03 -13.80 12.55
C VAL A 61 15.85 -12.88 12.26
N LEU A 62 16.11 -11.57 12.13
CA LEU A 62 15.07 -10.61 11.77
C LEU A 62 14.58 -10.84 10.33
N GLN A 63 15.50 -11.17 9.43
CA GLN A 63 15.17 -11.50 8.04
C GLN A 63 14.24 -12.72 7.96
N ASP A 64 14.60 -13.82 8.64
CA ASP A 64 13.80 -15.04 8.68
C ASP A 64 12.40 -14.81 9.27
N PHE A 65 12.31 -14.06 10.38
CA PHE A 65 11.02 -13.70 10.98
C PHE A 65 10.14 -12.90 10.01
N LEU A 66 10.69 -11.88 9.36
CA LEU A 66 9.96 -11.04 8.41
C LEU A 66 9.53 -11.83 7.18
N GLU A 67 10.40 -12.67 6.64
CA GLU A 67 10.08 -13.56 5.52
C GLU A 67 8.91 -14.45 5.88
N HIS A 68 8.96 -15.18 7.00
CA HIS A 68 7.85 -16.03 7.43
C HIS A 68 6.54 -15.26 7.63
N LEU A 69 6.60 -14.08 8.24
CA LEU A 69 5.42 -13.24 8.44
C LEU A 69 4.84 -12.76 7.11
N ILE A 70 5.66 -12.16 6.25
CA ILE A 70 5.23 -11.60 4.96
C ILE A 70 4.71 -12.69 4.04
N TYR A 71 5.37 -13.85 3.93
CA TYR A 71 4.88 -14.95 3.10
C TYR A 71 3.54 -15.51 3.61
N ARG A 72 3.32 -15.53 4.93
CA ARG A 72 2.03 -15.92 5.52
C ARG A 72 0.92 -14.90 5.24
N LEU A 73 1.26 -13.61 5.19
CA LEU A 73 0.30 -12.56 4.83
C LEU A 73 0.00 -12.61 3.32
N ALA A 74 1.03 -12.69 2.48
CA ALA A 74 0.94 -12.77 1.03
C ALA A 74 0.16 -14.00 0.55
N SER A 75 0.13 -15.10 1.31
CA SER A 75 -0.69 -16.25 0.95
C SER A 75 -2.20 -15.95 0.94
N HIS A 76 -2.61 -14.90 1.65
CA HIS A 76 -3.98 -14.42 1.76
C HIS A 76 -4.25 -13.13 0.94
N SER A 77 -3.27 -12.62 0.21
CA SER A 77 -3.42 -11.43 -0.64
C SER A 77 -3.78 -11.78 -2.09
N GLN A 78 -4.08 -10.76 -2.88
CA GLN A 78 -4.43 -10.86 -4.30
C GLN A 78 -3.21 -10.81 -5.23
N LEU A 79 -1.98 -10.88 -4.68
CA LEU A 79 -0.76 -10.88 -5.46
C LEU A 79 -0.71 -12.05 -6.45
N GLU A 80 -0.54 -11.73 -7.74
CA GLU A 80 -0.41 -12.72 -8.82
C GLU A 80 0.97 -13.40 -8.80
N ASP A 81 2.04 -12.61 -8.60
CA ASP A 81 3.40 -13.10 -8.38
C ASP A 81 3.80 -12.91 -6.90
N ARG A 82 4.05 -14.02 -6.21
CA ARG A 82 4.40 -14.05 -4.78
C ARG A 82 5.91 -14.14 -4.53
N ARG A 83 6.74 -13.93 -5.55
CA ARG A 83 8.19 -13.82 -5.37
C ARG A 83 8.51 -12.47 -4.74
N LEU A 84 8.76 -12.48 -3.43
CA LEU A 84 9.01 -11.27 -2.66
C LEU A 84 10.48 -11.16 -2.26
N ASP A 85 11.06 -9.98 -2.47
CA ASP A 85 12.39 -9.61 -2.01
C ASP A 85 12.26 -8.62 -0.86
N ILE A 86 12.62 -9.07 0.35
CA ILE A 86 12.46 -8.28 1.57
C ILE A 86 13.79 -7.63 1.94
N VAL A 87 13.75 -6.32 2.22
CA VAL A 87 14.91 -5.54 2.67
C VAL A 87 14.60 -4.80 3.96
N ILE A 88 15.46 -5.00 4.97
CA ILE A 88 15.38 -4.27 6.23
C ILE A 88 16.28 -3.02 6.12
N ILE A 89 15.66 -1.86 6.22
CA ILE A 89 16.34 -0.56 6.17
C ILE A 89 16.62 -0.11 7.60
N ARG A 90 17.86 0.27 7.88
CA ARG A 90 18.29 0.80 9.18
C ARG A 90 17.82 2.25 9.33
N ASN A 91 16.52 2.42 9.47
CA ASN A 91 15.86 3.68 9.73
C ASN A 91 14.98 3.54 10.97
N GLY A 92 15.04 4.53 11.85
CA GLY A 92 14.30 4.54 13.10
C GLY A 92 12.82 4.91 12.94
N SER A 93 12.35 5.34 11.76
CA SER A 93 10.93 5.67 11.58
C SER A 93 10.03 4.44 11.48
N LEU A 94 8.78 4.58 11.92
CA LEU A 94 7.73 3.58 11.76
C LEU A 94 7.24 3.60 10.31
N ASN A 95 7.80 2.74 9.44
CA ASN A 95 7.43 2.68 8.04
C ASN A 95 7.69 1.28 7.43
N ALA A 96 6.88 0.94 6.43
CA ALA A 96 7.11 -0.14 5.49
C ALA A 96 6.61 0.32 4.12
N PHE A 97 7.03 -0.35 3.05
CA PHE A 97 6.51 -0.09 1.71
C PHE A 97 6.60 -1.32 0.83
N ALA A 98 5.73 -1.42 -0.17
CA ALA A 98 5.90 -2.29 -1.32
C ALA A 98 6.26 -1.48 -2.57
N ALA A 99 7.10 -2.06 -3.43
CA ALA A 99 7.47 -1.48 -4.71
C ALA A 99 7.33 -2.53 -5.84
N PRO A 100 7.17 -2.08 -7.10
CA PRO A 100 6.98 -2.97 -8.24
C PRO A 100 8.04 -4.07 -8.33
N GLY A 101 7.62 -5.26 -8.79
CA GLY A 101 8.49 -6.41 -8.94
C GLY A 101 8.72 -7.21 -7.65
N GLY A 102 7.81 -7.09 -6.68
CA GLY A 102 7.81 -7.89 -5.45
C GLY A 102 8.77 -7.38 -4.37
N ILE A 103 9.17 -6.12 -4.40
CA ILE A 103 10.11 -5.59 -3.40
C ILE A 103 9.34 -5.10 -2.18
N VAL A 104 9.69 -5.58 -0.99
CA VAL A 104 9.11 -5.12 0.28
C VAL A 104 10.21 -4.52 1.15
N GLY A 105 10.08 -3.24 1.47
CA GLY A 105 10.99 -2.53 2.36
C GLY A 105 10.41 -2.37 3.75
N VAL A 106 11.16 -2.72 4.79
CA VAL A 106 10.74 -2.57 6.18
C VAL A 106 11.76 -1.73 6.94
N HIS A 107 11.33 -0.64 7.57
CA HIS A 107 12.21 0.13 8.43
C HIS A 107 12.36 -0.58 9.78
N HIS A 108 13.59 -0.62 10.31
CA HIS A 108 13.88 -1.17 11.64
C HIS A 108 13.01 -0.53 12.75
N GLY A 109 12.58 0.73 12.59
CA GLY A 109 11.65 1.40 13.50
C GLY A 109 10.32 0.65 13.69
N LEU A 110 9.89 -0.15 12.71
CA LEU A 110 8.69 -0.99 12.83
C LEU A 110 8.81 -1.97 14.01
N PHE A 111 9.97 -2.60 14.21
CA PHE A 111 10.23 -3.48 15.35
C PHE A 111 10.31 -2.75 16.69
N ARG A 112 10.65 -1.45 16.67
CA ARG A 112 10.78 -0.65 17.88
C ARG A 112 9.44 -0.12 18.38
N TYR A 113 8.54 0.22 17.46
CA TYR A 113 7.29 0.90 17.79
C TYR A 113 6.06 -0.02 17.75
N ALA A 114 6.05 -1.07 16.93
CA ALA A 114 4.99 -2.07 16.99
C ALA A 114 5.14 -2.85 18.30
N GLN A 115 4.12 -2.79 19.15
CA GLN A 115 4.12 -3.47 20.45
C GLN A 115 3.82 -4.96 20.31
N THR A 116 3.17 -5.35 19.20
CA THR A 116 2.80 -6.73 18.92
C THR A 116 3.05 -7.07 17.45
N GLU A 117 3.22 -8.37 17.18
CA GLU A 117 3.25 -8.87 15.80
C GLU A 117 1.96 -8.55 15.03
N HIS A 118 0.82 -8.39 15.72
CA HIS A 118 -0.46 -8.07 15.09
C HIS A 118 -0.49 -6.65 14.53
N GLU A 119 0.08 -5.67 15.26
CA GLU A 119 0.24 -4.30 14.78
C GLU A 119 1.17 -4.23 13.58
N MET A 120 2.29 -4.95 13.64
CA MET A 120 3.20 -5.08 12.49
C MET A 120 2.51 -5.73 11.30
N SER A 121 1.74 -6.80 11.53
CA SER A 121 0.98 -7.52 10.50
C SER A 121 -0.04 -6.61 9.82
N ALA A 122 -0.71 -5.73 10.57
CA ALA A 122 -1.66 -4.78 10.01
C ALA A 122 -0.99 -3.80 9.03
N ILE A 123 0.21 -3.30 9.38
CA ILE A 123 0.98 -2.42 8.50
C ILE A 123 1.47 -3.20 7.28
N LEU A 124 2.07 -4.37 7.46
CA LEU A 124 2.58 -5.16 6.34
C LEU A 124 1.46 -5.64 5.40
N SER A 125 0.28 -5.97 5.93
CA SER A 125 -0.88 -6.36 5.12
C SER A 125 -1.48 -5.20 4.34
N HIS A 126 -1.25 -3.95 4.76
CA HIS A 126 -1.65 -2.77 4.00
C HIS A 126 -0.78 -2.58 2.75
N GLU A 127 0.49 -3.00 2.82
CA GLU A 127 1.46 -2.88 1.73
C GLU A 127 1.38 -4.04 0.71
N LEU A 128 0.89 -5.22 1.12
CA LEU A 128 0.80 -6.44 0.31
C LEU A 128 -0.52 -6.58 -0.46
#